data_AF-A0A1F2RQP6-F1
#
_entry.id   AF-A0A1F2RQP6-F1
#
_cell.length_a   1.000
_cell.length_b   1.000
_cell.length_c   1.000
_cell.angle_alpha   90.00
_cell.angle_beta   90.00
_cell.angle_gamma   90.00
#
_symmetry.space_group_name_H-M   'P 1'
#
loop_
_entity.id
_entity.type
_entity.pdbx_description
1 polymer ?
#
loop_
_entity_poly.entity_id
_entity_poly.type
_entity_poly.pdbx_seq_one_letter_code
_entity_poly.pdbx_strand_id
1 'polypeptide(L)'
;MTPVYALPVPAAAVVVQDGASIEPLLKKPYLELLQLAPTVRFTRPQFDQVRKRLKDEQKKKENELKGQQKTLESQIKDAQEQLKKIGDNRQLTEDQIVAERHNLHCRIQDWQSQLADSKIALTNGVPVEYDNLNAKLDLLEKWPAAKAEINRQVETGQAASRKWGDAHDIGFRTIEANQQDDIKDGQEAVQQMKQMGIMPKPIEDPEITEYVNRVAQNIVRNSDLQIPLQVTLLNSSEINAFALPGGFLFLNHGLLLEAQTEAQFAGVIAHELSHDVARHGHRLMKKATIASLIYQAAQIGALIFTGGVVGIGTYYALTYGFQGLGLFLSLQLLGVSRDYELEADQLGLQYVWKAGYNPEGFIEFFDIMASKEGYAEKTSFFRTHPAFYDRIVVVFREISFLPKQEQATDNTREFENIKAKMKKLNEDLEKEEKDRPTLFKREPGCPGQPDKGTPPPAPGAALLHFPAPAGV
;
A
#
# COMPACT_ATOMS: atom_id res chain seq x y z
N MET A 1 6.13 32.87 27.62
CA MET A 1 6.64 32.97 26.24
C MET A 1 7.87 32.10 26.16
N THR A 2 7.71 30.91 25.59
CA THR A 2 8.73 29.92 25.29
C THR A 2 8.37 29.38 23.90
N PRO A 3 9.30 29.33 22.94
CA PRO A 3 8.99 28.86 21.60
C PRO A 3 8.91 27.33 21.61
N VAL A 4 7.83 26.80 21.06
CA VAL A 4 7.64 25.35 20.84
C VAL A 4 7.74 25.16 19.32
N TYR A 5 8.76 24.38 18.91
CA TYR A 5 9.16 24.01 17.54
C TYR A 5 9.79 25.08 16.63
N ALA A 6 10.82 25.78 17.14
CA ALA A 6 12.03 25.86 16.33
C ALA A 6 12.67 24.47 16.36
N LEU A 7 12.99 23.85 15.21
CA LEU A 7 13.94 22.73 15.23
C LEU A 7 15.21 23.27 15.90
N PRO A 8 15.56 22.82 17.11
CA PRO A 8 16.83 23.21 17.70
C PRO A 8 17.90 22.64 16.77
N VAL A 9 18.89 23.43 16.40
CA VAL A 9 20.20 22.85 16.09
C VAL A 9 20.78 22.45 17.45
N PRO A 10 20.83 21.16 17.83
CA PRO A 10 21.70 20.81 18.93
C PRO A 10 23.13 21.07 18.45
N ALA A 11 23.74 22.09 19.04
CA ALA A 11 25.19 22.14 19.17
C ALA A 11 25.63 20.89 19.94
N ALA A 12 26.72 20.28 19.47
CA ALA A 12 27.29 18.98 19.84
C ALA A 12 26.63 17.78 19.14
N ALA A 13 27.40 17.18 18.22
CA ALA A 13 27.18 15.81 17.77
C ALA A 13 27.11 14.92 19.01
N VAL A 14 25.95 14.31 19.28
CA VAL A 14 25.91 13.13 20.11
C VAL A 14 26.61 12.05 19.31
N VAL A 15 27.91 11.88 19.56
CA VAL A 15 28.66 10.70 19.14
C VAL A 15 27.96 9.53 19.81
N VAL A 16 27.07 8.86 19.08
CA VAL A 16 26.69 7.51 19.46
C VAL A 16 27.97 6.69 19.31
N GLN A 17 28.35 6.07 20.44
CA GLN A 17 29.60 5.37 20.69
C GLN A 17 30.11 4.55 19.49
N ASP A 18 31.44 4.48 19.34
CA ASP A 18 32.10 3.39 18.63
C ASP A 18 31.44 2.06 19.03
N GLY A 19 30.74 1.40 18.11
CA GLY A 19 30.01 0.15 18.36
C GLY A 19 28.48 0.22 18.28
N ALA A 20 27.87 1.35 17.90
CA ALA A 20 26.45 1.38 17.56
C ALA A 20 26.14 0.37 16.44
N SER A 21 25.06 -0.40 16.62
CA SER A 21 24.54 -1.35 15.64
C SER A 21 23.52 -0.62 14.74
N ILE A 22 23.54 -0.89 13.43
CA ILE A 22 22.64 -0.28 12.44
C ILE A 22 21.21 -0.83 12.59
N GLU A 23 21.10 -2.07 13.08
CA GLU A 23 19.89 -2.88 13.13
C GLU A 23 18.73 -2.25 13.90
N PRO A 24 18.93 -1.70 15.12
CA PRO A 24 17.85 -1.04 15.85
C PRO A 24 17.38 0.23 15.14
N LEU A 25 18.23 0.88 14.34
CA LEU A 25 17.86 2.07 13.58
C LEU A 25 16.92 1.73 12.43
N LEU A 26 17.11 0.59 11.76
CA LEU A 26 16.21 0.16 10.66
C LEU A 26 14.76 -0.06 11.10
N LYS A 27 14.50 -0.21 12.41
CA LYS A 27 13.15 -0.34 12.97
C LYS A 27 12.50 1.00 13.31
N LYS A 28 13.24 2.11 13.24
CA LYS A 28 12.73 3.44 13.58
C LYS A 28 11.88 4.01 12.44
N PRO A 29 10.92 4.89 12.76
CA PRO A 29 10.17 5.61 11.74
C PRO A 29 11.07 6.48 10.86
N TYR A 30 10.68 6.69 9.61
CA TYR A 30 11.43 7.54 8.67
C TYR A 30 11.70 8.95 9.21
N LEU A 31 10.72 9.62 9.83
CA LEU A 31 10.93 10.95 10.41
C LEU A 31 11.97 10.95 11.55
N GLU A 32 11.97 9.92 12.39
CA GLU A 32 13.00 9.77 13.43
C GLU A 32 14.38 9.50 12.82
N LEU A 33 14.44 8.65 11.80
CA LEU A 33 15.67 8.36 11.07
C LEU A 33 16.27 9.59 10.38
N LEU A 34 15.44 10.45 9.78
CA LEU A 34 15.87 11.70 9.16
C LEU A 34 16.55 12.66 10.16
N GLN A 35 16.17 12.58 11.45
CA GLN A 35 16.78 13.35 12.54
C GLN A 35 18.06 12.69 13.07
N LEU A 36 18.08 11.35 13.19
CA LEU A 36 19.21 10.60 13.74
C LEU A 36 20.36 10.37 12.76
N ALA A 37 20.07 10.17 11.47
CA ALA A 37 21.08 9.85 10.47
C ALA A 37 22.26 10.87 10.42
N PRO A 38 22.04 12.20 10.54
CA PRO A 38 23.13 13.16 10.62
C PRO A 38 23.99 13.09 11.89
N THR A 39 23.51 12.46 12.97
CA THR A 39 24.20 12.38 14.27
C THR A 39 24.98 11.08 14.45
N VAL A 40 24.66 10.04 13.69
CA VAL A 40 25.36 8.74 13.73
C VAL A 40 26.41 8.64 12.62
N ARG A 41 27.45 7.83 12.82
CA ARG A 41 28.48 7.56 11.82
C ARG A 41 28.74 6.07 11.74
N PHE A 42 28.67 5.54 10.53
CA PHE A 42 29.01 4.16 10.21
C PHE A 42 29.99 4.14 9.04
N THR A 43 30.83 3.12 9.02
CA THR A 43 31.80 2.89 7.95
C THR A 43 31.12 2.18 6.77
N ARG A 44 31.67 2.34 5.57
CA ARG A 44 31.18 1.64 4.38
C ARG A 44 31.12 0.11 4.56
N PRO A 45 32.12 -0.56 5.16
CA PRO A 45 32.04 -1.98 5.48
C PRO A 45 30.86 -2.37 6.39
N GLN A 46 30.48 -1.52 7.36
CA GLN A 46 29.30 -1.79 8.21
C GLN A 46 28.01 -1.75 7.38
N PHE A 47 27.84 -0.76 6.49
CA PHE A 47 26.71 -0.71 5.57
C PHE A 47 26.67 -1.93 4.62
N ASP A 48 27.81 -2.30 4.04
CA ASP A 48 27.90 -3.43 3.12
C ASP A 48 27.62 -4.76 3.84
N GLN A 49 28.03 -4.91 5.10
CA GLN A 49 27.70 -6.06 5.94
C GLN A 49 26.18 -6.17 6.17
N VAL A 50 25.51 -5.06 6.49
CA VAL A 50 24.05 -5.05 6.69
C VAL A 50 23.32 -5.33 5.38
N ARG A 51 23.72 -4.73 4.26
CA ARG A 51 23.15 -5.03 2.93
C ARG A 51 23.25 -6.50 2.58
N LYS A 52 24.43 -7.09 2.81
CA LYS A 52 24.65 -8.52 2.56
C LYS A 52 23.71 -9.36 3.42
N ARG A 53 23.60 -9.05 4.71
CA ARG A 53 22.69 -9.77 5.61
C ARG A 53 21.23 -9.64 5.16
N LEU A 54 20.74 -8.43 4.87
CA LEU A 54 19.37 -8.22 4.40
C LEU A 54 19.09 -9.05 3.13
N LYS A 55 20.04 -9.08 2.19
CA LYS A 55 19.91 -9.90 0.98
C LYS A 55 19.88 -11.40 1.28
N ASP A 56 20.72 -11.88 2.20
CA ASP A 56 20.77 -13.28 2.60
C ASP A 56 19.49 -13.69 3.35
N GLU A 57 18.97 -12.82 4.24
CA GLU A 57 17.71 -12.99 4.97
C GLU A 57 16.51 -12.99 4.02
N GLN A 58 16.45 -12.06 3.06
CA GLN A 58 15.42 -12.04 2.01
C GLN A 58 15.40 -13.36 1.25
N LYS A 59 16.56 -13.79 0.74
CA LYS A 59 16.68 -15.04 -0.02
C LYS A 59 16.28 -16.25 0.82
N LYS A 60 16.62 -16.27 2.11
CA LYS A 60 16.22 -17.32 3.04
C LYS A 60 14.69 -17.36 3.17
N LYS A 61 14.04 -16.22 3.45
CA LYS A 61 12.57 -16.11 3.57
C LYS A 61 11.86 -16.52 2.27
N GLU A 62 12.36 -16.09 1.12
CA GLU A 62 11.83 -16.51 -0.19
C GLU A 62 11.95 -18.03 -0.40
N ASN A 63 13.07 -18.64 -0.02
CA ASN A 63 13.26 -20.08 -0.16
C ASN A 63 12.38 -20.88 0.79
N GLU A 64 12.18 -20.40 2.02
CA GLU A 64 11.25 -20.98 2.99
C GLU A 64 9.82 -20.96 2.46
N LEU A 65 9.34 -19.82 1.95
CA LEU A 65 8.03 -19.70 1.32
C LEU A 65 7.90 -20.62 0.10
N LYS A 66 8.91 -20.68 -0.78
CA LYS A 66 8.92 -21.62 -1.92
C LYS A 66 8.87 -23.08 -1.46
N GLY A 67 9.55 -23.42 -0.36
CA GLY A 67 9.49 -24.74 0.26
C GLY A 67 8.08 -25.06 0.77
N GLN A 68 7.49 -24.14 1.51
CA GLN A 68 6.10 -24.24 2.00
C GLN A 68 5.11 -24.41 0.86
N GLN A 69 5.22 -23.62 -0.21
CA GLN A 69 4.35 -23.72 -1.39
C GLN A 69 4.42 -25.12 -2.01
N LYS A 70 5.63 -25.68 -2.20
CA LYS A 70 5.79 -27.05 -2.71
C LYS A 70 5.16 -28.10 -1.80
N THR A 71 5.31 -27.94 -0.48
CA THR A 71 4.69 -28.84 0.49
C THR A 71 3.16 -28.76 0.41
N LEU A 72 2.58 -27.56 0.40
CA LEU A 72 1.13 -27.35 0.26
C LEU A 72 0.59 -27.91 -1.06
N GLU A 73 1.29 -27.67 -2.17
CA GLU A 73 0.92 -28.22 -3.48
C GLU A 73 0.94 -29.75 -3.49
N SER A 74 1.95 -30.37 -2.87
CA SER A 74 1.99 -31.83 -2.71
C SER A 74 0.84 -32.33 -1.84
N GLN A 75 0.58 -31.70 -0.70
CA GLN A 75 -0.51 -32.07 0.22
C GLN A 75 -1.88 -31.98 -0.45
N ILE A 76 -2.15 -30.89 -1.20
CA ILE A 76 -3.37 -30.72 -1.98
C ILE A 76 -3.50 -31.84 -3.01
N LYS A 77 -2.43 -32.12 -3.76
CA LYS A 77 -2.42 -33.17 -4.78
C LYS A 77 -2.68 -34.55 -4.16
N ASP A 78 -2.00 -34.89 -3.08
CA ASP A 78 -2.14 -36.18 -2.40
C ASP A 78 -3.56 -36.36 -1.84
N ALA A 79 -4.16 -35.32 -1.24
CA ALA A 79 -5.53 -35.36 -0.78
C ALA A 79 -6.55 -35.47 -1.93
N GLN A 80 -6.31 -34.79 -3.06
CA GLN A 80 -7.11 -34.96 -4.27
C GLN A 80 -7.02 -36.38 -4.84
N GLU A 81 -5.84 -37.02 -4.77
CA GLU A 81 -5.68 -38.42 -5.16
C GLU A 81 -6.39 -39.38 -4.20
N GLN A 82 -6.40 -39.10 -2.89
CA GLN A 82 -7.18 -39.87 -1.91
C GLN A 82 -8.68 -39.76 -2.17
N LEU A 83 -9.19 -38.56 -2.48
CA LEU A 83 -10.59 -38.33 -2.84
C LEU A 83 -11.04 -39.14 -4.07
N LYS A 84 -10.14 -39.36 -5.04
CA LYS A 84 -10.43 -40.17 -6.24
C LYS A 84 -10.57 -41.66 -5.90
N LYS A 85 -9.88 -42.13 -4.87
CA LYS A 85 -9.81 -43.56 -4.51
C LYS A 85 -10.79 -43.96 -3.41
N ILE A 86 -11.24 -43.00 -2.59
CA ILE A 86 -11.98 -43.31 -1.35
C ILE A 86 -13.32 -44.00 -1.60
N GLY A 87 -13.99 -43.71 -2.72
CA GLY A 87 -15.27 -44.35 -3.08
C GLY A 87 -15.16 -45.84 -3.38
N ASP A 88 -13.95 -46.31 -3.74
CA ASP A 88 -13.69 -47.72 -4.08
C ASP A 88 -13.20 -48.54 -2.86
N ASN A 89 -13.09 -47.91 -1.69
CA ASN A 89 -12.55 -48.54 -0.50
C ASN A 89 -13.59 -49.45 0.18
N ARG A 90 -13.56 -50.75 -0.15
CA ARG A 90 -14.46 -51.78 0.41
C ARG A 90 -14.32 -52.03 1.91
N GLN A 91 -13.33 -51.43 2.58
CA GLN A 91 -13.11 -51.59 4.02
C GLN A 91 -13.87 -50.55 4.87
N LEU A 92 -14.44 -49.51 4.25
CA LEU A 92 -15.14 -48.44 4.94
C LEU A 92 -16.66 -48.58 4.77
N THR A 93 -17.41 -48.20 5.81
CA THR A 93 -18.86 -47.98 5.68
C THR A 93 -19.15 -46.70 4.90
N GLU A 94 -20.37 -46.57 4.40
CA GLU A 94 -20.81 -45.36 3.70
C GLU A 94 -20.62 -44.08 4.54
N ASP A 95 -21.00 -44.13 5.83
CA ASP A 95 -20.81 -43.03 6.77
C ASP A 95 -19.33 -42.67 6.98
N GLN A 96 -18.44 -43.68 7.02
CA GLN A 96 -17.00 -43.46 7.14
C GLN A 96 -16.42 -42.82 5.87
N ILE A 97 -16.88 -43.22 4.69
CA ILE A 97 -16.47 -42.62 3.41
C ILE A 97 -16.90 -41.14 3.36
N VAL A 98 -18.13 -40.83 3.80
CA VAL A 98 -18.64 -39.46 3.85
C VAL A 98 -17.82 -38.60 4.80
N ALA A 99 -17.56 -39.08 6.03
CA ALA A 99 -16.78 -38.35 7.02
C ALA A 99 -15.34 -38.07 6.55
N GLU A 100 -14.68 -39.07 5.98
CA GLU A 100 -13.30 -38.92 5.51
C GLU A 100 -13.20 -38.02 4.26
N ARG A 101 -14.19 -38.10 3.36
CA ARG A 101 -14.33 -37.15 2.25
C ARG A 101 -14.46 -35.71 2.75
N HIS A 102 -15.32 -35.50 3.75
CA HIS A 102 -15.51 -34.19 4.37
C HIS A 102 -14.20 -33.65 4.97
N ASN A 103 -13.45 -34.47 5.72
CA ASN A 103 -12.13 -34.09 6.24
C ASN A 103 -11.14 -33.69 5.14
N LEU A 104 -11.10 -34.44 4.04
CA LEU A 104 -10.24 -34.14 2.89
C LEU A 104 -10.64 -32.83 2.20
N HIS A 105 -11.94 -32.56 2.04
CA HIS A 105 -12.42 -31.28 1.52
C HIS A 105 -11.96 -30.11 2.40
N CYS A 106 -12.13 -30.21 3.72
CA CYS A 106 -11.69 -29.20 4.67
C CYS A 106 -10.19 -28.91 4.56
N ARG A 107 -9.36 -29.95 4.52
CA ARG A 107 -7.90 -29.81 4.40
C ARG A 107 -7.48 -29.17 3.08
N ILE A 108 -8.09 -29.59 1.97
CA ILE A 108 -7.79 -29.03 0.64
C ILE A 108 -8.11 -27.52 0.62
N GLN A 109 -9.26 -27.11 1.15
CA GLN A 109 -9.63 -25.70 1.18
C GLN A 109 -8.70 -24.86 2.05
N ASP A 110 -8.31 -25.37 3.22
CA ASP A 110 -7.36 -24.72 4.12
C ASP A 110 -5.97 -24.56 3.45
N TRP A 111 -5.42 -25.64 2.89
CA TRP A 111 -4.14 -25.58 2.19
C TRP A 111 -4.17 -24.70 0.95
N GLN A 112 -5.28 -24.64 0.22
CA GLN A 112 -5.45 -23.72 -0.92
C GLN A 112 -5.41 -22.25 -0.46
N SER A 113 -6.03 -21.93 0.68
CA SER A 113 -5.95 -20.60 1.28
C SER A 113 -4.51 -20.26 1.67
N GLN A 114 -3.83 -21.14 2.41
CA GLN A 114 -2.44 -20.93 2.81
C GLN A 114 -1.49 -20.82 1.62
N LEU A 115 -1.75 -21.56 0.54
CA LEU A 115 -0.97 -21.48 -0.69
C LEU A 115 -1.15 -20.11 -1.37
N ALA A 116 -2.36 -19.57 -1.38
CA ALA A 116 -2.61 -18.24 -1.92
C ALA A 116 -1.93 -17.15 -1.08
N ASP A 117 -2.03 -17.23 0.25
CA ASP A 117 -1.38 -16.30 1.17
C ASP A 117 0.14 -16.34 1.01
N SER A 118 0.72 -17.54 0.95
CA SER A 118 2.16 -17.73 0.73
C SER A 118 2.63 -17.18 -0.61
N LYS A 119 1.82 -17.28 -1.68
CA LYS A 119 2.12 -16.69 -2.99
C LYS A 119 2.15 -15.17 -2.92
N ILE A 120 1.16 -14.56 -2.25
CA ILE A 120 1.10 -13.10 -2.06
C ILE A 120 2.33 -12.61 -1.26
N ALA A 121 2.65 -13.30 -0.18
CA ALA A 121 3.82 -12.98 0.64
C ALA A 121 5.13 -13.08 -0.15
N LEU A 122 5.29 -14.12 -0.98
CA LEU A 122 6.50 -14.31 -1.78
C LEU A 122 6.64 -13.26 -2.88
N THR A 123 5.55 -12.94 -3.58
CA THR A 123 5.59 -12.05 -4.75
C THR A 123 5.64 -10.57 -4.37
N ASN A 124 5.01 -10.18 -3.26
CA ASN A 124 4.85 -8.77 -2.90
C ASN A 124 5.41 -8.46 -1.52
N GLY A 125 5.03 -9.25 -0.51
CA GLY A 125 5.36 -8.95 0.88
C GLY A 125 6.85 -8.90 1.19
N VAL A 126 7.54 -9.99 0.86
CA VAL A 126 8.98 -10.11 1.10
C VAL A 126 9.76 -9.04 0.33
N PRO A 127 9.54 -8.83 -0.99
CA PRO A 127 10.20 -7.72 -1.68
C PRO A 127 9.98 -6.36 -1.02
N VAL A 128 8.74 -6.00 -0.69
CA VAL A 128 8.40 -4.69 -0.08
C VAL A 128 9.06 -4.52 1.29
N GLU A 129 9.04 -5.55 2.13
CA GLU A 129 9.68 -5.52 3.46
C GLU A 129 11.18 -5.20 3.35
N TYR A 130 11.88 -5.91 2.45
CA TYR A 130 13.32 -5.73 2.30
C TYR A 130 13.67 -4.46 1.51
N ASP A 131 12.83 -4.01 0.58
CA ASP A 131 12.98 -2.71 -0.08
C ASP A 131 12.85 -1.56 0.94
N ASN A 132 11.89 -1.64 1.88
CA ASN A 132 11.75 -0.69 2.99
C ASN A 132 13.01 -0.67 3.88
N LEU A 133 13.50 -1.84 4.30
CA LEU A 133 14.72 -1.95 5.11
C LEU A 133 15.95 -1.39 4.38
N ASN A 134 16.10 -1.69 3.09
CA ASN A 134 17.17 -1.14 2.27
C ASN A 134 17.03 0.37 2.08
N ALA A 135 15.81 0.91 1.94
CA ALA A 135 15.57 2.34 1.87
C ALA A 135 15.95 3.05 3.18
N LYS A 136 15.63 2.46 4.34
CA LYS A 136 16.07 2.96 5.66
C LYS A 136 17.59 2.90 5.83
N LEU A 137 18.24 1.86 5.31
CA LEU A 137 19.69 1.73 5.31
C LEU A 137 20.36 2.78 4.42
N ASP A 138 19.83 2.98 3.22
CA ASP A 138 20.28 4.02 2.30
C ASP A 138 20.07 5.42 2.88
N LEU A 139 19.00 5.62 3.65
CA LEU A 139 18.79 6.85 4.41
C LEU A 139 19.92 7.07 5.41
N LEU A 140 20.25 6.10 6.25
CA LEU A 140 21.37 6.22 7.19
C LEU A 140 22.71 6.53 6.51
N GLU A 141 22.97 5.99 5.31
CA GLU A 141 24.23 6.20 4.60
C GLU A 141 24.27 7.54 3.83
N LYS A 142 23.23 7.84 3.06
CA LYS A 142 23.25 8.89 2.03
C LYS A 142 22.58 10.19 2.49
N TRP A 143 21.67 10.11 3.46
CA TRP A 143 20.90 11.26 3.94
C TRP A 143 21.74 12.43 4.44
N PRO A 144 22.84 12.24 5.21
CA PRO A 144 23.61 13.38 5.71
C PRO A 144 24.12 14.30 4.59
N ALA A 145 24.58 13.72 3.48
CA ALA A 145 25.03 14.48 2.31
C ALA A 145 23.84 15.12 1.57
N ALA A 146 22.75 14.36 1.37
CA ALA A 146 21.54 14.87 0.73
C ALA A 146 20.93 16.07 1.51
N LYS A 147 20.87 15.98 2.85
CA LYS A 147 20.40 17.04 3.73
C LYS A 147 21.26 18.30 3.61
N ALA A 148 22.58 18.15 3.59
CA ALA A 148 23.49 19.29 3.43
C ALA A 148 23.27 20.01 2.09
N GLU A 149 23.06 19.23 1.02
CA GLU A 149 22.74 19.79 -0.30
C GLU A 149 21.37 20.48 -0.34
N ILE A 150 20.34 19.90 0.27
CA ILE A 150 19.01 20.51 0.40
C ILE A 150 19.10 21.84 1.15
N ASN A 151 19.81 21.88 2.28
CA ASN A 151 20.02 23.12 3.03
C ASN A 151 20.72 24.18 2.18
N ARG A 152 21.77 23.80 1.43
CA ARG A 152 22.47 24.69 0.49
C ARG A 152 21.51 25.23 -0.58
N GLN A 153 20.61 24.40 -1.11
CA GLN A 153 19.61 24.82 -2.11
C GLN A 153 18.59 25.80 -1.53
N VAL A 154 18.19 25.64 -0.26
CA VAL A 154 17.35 26.62 0.45
C VAL A 154 18.10 27.94 0.63
N GLU A 155 19.31 27.90 1.17
CA GLU A 155 20.13 29.08 1.48
C GLU A 155 20.46 29.90 0.23
N THR A 156 20.70 29.24 -0.90
CA THR A 156 21.04 29.88 -2.18
C THR A 156 19.81 30.29 -3.00
N GLY A 157 18.59 30.02 -2.51
CA GLY A 157 17.34 30.30 -3.24
C GLY A 157 17.10 29.37 -4.44
N GLN A 158 17.95 28.37 -4.66
CA GLN A 158 17.80 27.38 -5.74
C GLN A 158 16.53 26.55 -5.59
N ALA A 159 16.00 26.41 -4.36
CA ALA A 159 14.75 25.72 -4.09
C ALA A 159 13.61 26.18 -5.01
N ALA A 160 13.44 27.49 -5.22
CA ALA A 160 12.36 28.05 -6.04
C ALA A 160 12.47 27.70 -7.54
N SER A 161 13.68 27.38 -8.03
CA SER A 161 13.95 27.13 -9.45
C SER A 161 13.59 25.72 -9.93
N ARG A 162 13.18 24.82 -9.02
CA ARG A 162 12.78 23.45 -9.39
C ARG A 162 11.49 23.43 -10.20
N LYS A 163 11.28 22.35 -10.97
CA LYS A 163 10.02 22.10 -11.69
C LYS A 163 8.86 22.19 -10.69
N TRP A 164 7.84 23.00 -11.02
CA TRP A 164 6.68 23.25 -10.15
C TRP A 164 7.06 23.82 -8.77
N GLY A 165 8.15 24.58 -8.69
CA GLY A 165 8.76 24.99 -7.43
C GLY A 165 8.09 26.16 -6.70
N ASP A 166 7.37 27.02 -7.41
CA ASP A 166 6.66 28.14 -6.80
C ASP A 166 5.32 27.69 -6.22
N ALA A 167 5.20 27.78 -4.91
CA ALA A 167 4.01 27.39 -4.16
C ALA A 167 2.88 28.44 -4.25
N HIS A 168 3.19 29.67 -4.70
CA HIS A 168 2.18 30.70 -4.95
C HIS A 168 1.39 30.44 -6.23
N ASP A 169 2.01 29.74 -7.19
CA ASP A 169 1.40 29.44 -8.48
C ASP A 169 0.43 28.25 -8.43
N ILE A 170 0.37 27.50 -7.32
CA ILE A 170 -0.54 26.35 -7.16
C ILE A 170 -1.99 26.79 -7.49
N GLY A 171 -2.62 26.08 -8.42
CA GLY A 171 -3.94 26.39 -8.98
C GLY A 171 -3.92 27.16 -10.30
N PHE A 172 -2.78 27.75 -10.66
CA PHE A 172 -2.57 28.47 -11.92
C PHE A 172 -1.55 27.78 -12.84
N ARG A 173 -0.91 26.71 -12.38
CA ARG A 173 0.05 25.94 -13.17
C ARG A 173 -0.67 25.03 -14.15
N THR A 174 -0.06 24.81 -15.30
CA THR A 174 -0.46 23.71 -16.20
C THR A 174 0.53 22.57 -16.01
N ILE A 175 0.18 21.63 -15.13
CA ILE A 175 1.03 20.45 -14.87
C ILE A 175 1.05 19.55 -16.10
N GLU A 176 -0.13 19.15 -16.57
CA GLU A 176 -0.36 18.46 -17.84
C GLU A 176 -1.65 18.99 -18.47
N ALA A 177 -1.59 19.35 -19.75
CA ALA A 177 -2.72 19.96 -20.45
C ALA A 177 -3.85 18.97 -20.72
N ASN A 178 -5.05 19.49 -21.01
CA ASN A 178 -6.25 18.76 -21.47
C ASN A 178 -6.76 17.66 -20.51
N GLN A 179 -6.68 17.85 -19.19
CA GLN A 179 -7.23 16.91 -18.20
C GLN A 179 -8.70 16.51 -18.49
N GLN A 180 -9.47 17.40 -19.12
CA GLN A 180 -10.85 17.17 -19.53
C GLN A 180 -11.02 15.99 -20.51
N ASP A 181 -10.00 15.68 -21.31
CA ASP A 181 -10.04 14.56 -22.26
C ASP A 181 -10.16 13.21 -21.54
N ASP A 182 -9.69 13.11 -20.30
CA ASP A 182 -9.66 11.86 -19.52
C ASP A 182 -11.02 11.51 -18.90
N ILE A 183 -11.97 12.46 -18.84
CA ILE A 183 -13.27 12.29 -18.18
C ILE A 183 -14.04 11.11 -18.78
N LYS A 184 -14.06 11.00 -20.11
CA LYS A 184 -14.78 9.94 -20.80
C LYS A 184 -14.17 8.57 -20.49
N ASP A 185 -12.85 8.46 -20.57
CA ASP A 185 -12.13 7.21 -20.33
C ASP A 185 -12.31 6.75 -18.87
N GLY A 186 -12.30 7.69 -17.92
CA GLY A 186 -12.63 7.44 -16.51
C GLY A 186 -14.04 6.90 -16.30
N GLN A 187 -15.05 7.55 -16.91
CA GLN A 187 -16.44 7.12 -16.82
C GLN A 187 -16.63 5.69 -17.35
N GLU A 188 -16.02 5.39 -18.49
CA GLU A 188 -16.06 4.05 -19.09
C GLU A 188 -15.38 3.02 -18.18
N ALA A 189 -14.23 3.34 -17.60
CA ALA A 189 -13.54 2.47 -16.66
C ALA A 189 -14.39 2.17 -15.41
N VAL A 190 -15.01 3.20 -14.80
CA VAL A 190 -15.92 3.04 -13.65
C VAL A 190 -17.11 2.14 -14.00
N GLN A 191 -17.73 2.36 -15.15
CA GLN A 191 -18.86 1.55 -15.62
C GLN A 191 -18.45 0.08 -15.82
N GLN A 192 -17.30 -0.17 -16.43
CA GLN A 192 -16.79 -1.52 -16.65
C GLN A 192 -16.50 -2.23 -15.31
N MET A 193 -15.85 -1.55 -14.35
CA MET A 193 -15.61 -2.14 -13.02
C MET A 193 -16.89 -2.51 -12.29
N LYS A 194 -17.93 -1.67 -12.39
CA LYS A 194 -19.25 -1.95 -11.83
C LYS A 194 -19.92 -3.14 -12.52
N GLN A 195 -19.87 -3.22 -13.85
CA GLN A 195 -20.43 -4.33 -14.62
C GLN A 195 -19.73 -5.66 -14.35
N MET A 196 -18.40 -5.64 -14.15
CA MET A 196 -17.61 -6.82 -13.80
C MET A 196 -17.79 -7.25 -12.33
N GLY A 197 -18.46 -6.44 -11.50
CA GLY A 197 -18.66 -6.73 -10.08
C GLY A 197 -17.38 -6.69 -9.24
N ILE A 198 -16.33 -6.02 -9.73
CA ILE A 198 -15.03 -5.91 -9.05
C ILE A 198 -14.90 -4.63 -8.22
N MET A 199 -15.81 -3.66 -8.40
CA MET A 199 -15.88 -2.47 -7.56
C MET A 199 -16.70 -2.77 -6.30
N PRO A 200 -16.14 -2.61 -5.08
CA PRO A 200 -16.90 -2.73 -3.85
C PRO A 200 -18.09 -1.75 -3.83
N LYS A 201 -19.12 -2.08 -3.04
CA LYS A 201 -20.26 -1.17 -2.87
C LYS A 201 -19.79 0.11 -2.17
N PRO A 202 -20.35 1.28 -2.52
CA PRO A 202 -20.07 2.51 -1.79
C PRO A 202 -20.62 2.44 -0.36
N ILE A 203 -19.98 3.16 0.55
CA ILE A 203 -20.54 3.53 1.86
C ILE A 203 -21.59 4.62 1.63
N GLU A 204 -22.76 4.47 2.26
CA GLU A 204 -23.91 5.37 2.05
C GLU A 204 -24.20 6.29 3.24
N ASP A 205 -23.46 6.17 4.36
CA ASP A 205 -23.66 7.04 5.52
C ASP A 205 -23.35 8.50 5.14
N PRO A 206 -24.34 9.41 5.23
CA PRO A 206 -24.20 10.76 4.70
C PRO A 206 -23.16 11.59 5.46
N GLU A 207 -23.01 11.39 6.77
CA GLU A 207 -22.06 12.15 7.58
C GLU A 207 -20.61 11.75 7.25
N ILE A 208 -20.36 10.45 7.12
CA ILE A 208 -19.02 9.92 6.76
C ILE A 208 -18.67 10.35 5.33
N THR A 209 -19.59 10.16 4.38
CA THR A 209 -19.33 10.48 2.97
C THR A 209 -19.19 11.97 2.73
N GLU A 210 -19.99 12.82 3.39
CA GLU A 210 -19.84 14.27 3.33
C GLU A 210 -18.50 14.74 3.91
N TYR A 211 -18.09 14.17 5.05
CA TYR A 211 -16.79 14.47 5.66
C TYR A 211 -15.63 14.15 4.70
N VAL A 212 -15.60 12.92 4.17
CA VAL A 212 -14.55 12.46 3.24
C VAL A 212 -14.52 13.33 1.98
N ASN A 213 -15.70 13.66 1.43
CA ASN A 213 -15.79 14.58 0.30
C ASN A 213 -15.27 15.97 0.66
N ARG A 214 -15.56 16.51 1.85
CA ARG A 214 -15.10 17.85 2.25
C ARG A 214 -13.58 17.93 2.36
N VAL A 215 -12.92 16.91 2.91
CA VAL A 215 -11.45 16.82 2.95
C VAL A 215 -10.88 16.83 1.53
N ALA A 216 -11.36 15.95 0.66
CA ALA A 216 -10.90 15.86 -0.73
C ALA A 216 -11.15 17.16 -1.52
N GLN A 217 -12.34 17.76 -1.39
CA GLN A 217 -12.65 19.04 -2.04
C GLN A 217 -11.80 20.20 -1.49
N ASN A 218 -11.37 20.14 -0.22
CA ASN A 218 -10.42 21.12 0.31
C ASN A 218 -9.07 21.04 -0.41
N ILE A 219 -8.59 19.81 -0.66
CA ILE A 219 -7.34 19.60 -1.39
C ILE A 219 -7.49 20.05 -2.86
N VAL A 220 -8.61 19.72 -3.53
CA VAL A 220 -8.89 20.15 -4.92
C VAL A 220 -8.88 21.67 -5.07
N ARG A 221 -9.52 22.41 -4.16
CA ARG A 221 -9.52 23.88 -4.20
C ARG A 221 -8.13 24.50 -4.06
N ASN A 222 -7.17 23.71 -3.59
CA ASN A 222 -5.80 24.10 -3.32
C ASN A 222 -4.80 23.28 -4.19
N SER A 223 -5.23 22.79 -5.36
CA SER A 223 -4.41 22.02 -6.29
C SER A 223 -4.50 22.54 -7.73
N ASP A 224 -3.73 21.94 -8.64
CA ASP A 224 -3.80 22.24 -10.09
C ASP A 224 -4.79 21.33 -10.85
N LEU A 225 -5.76 20.71 -10.15
CA LEU A 225 -6.81 19.93 -10.82
C LEU A 225 -7.80 20.90 -11.50
N GLN A 226 -7.98 20.72 -12.81
CA GLN A 226 -8.83 21.58 -13.66
C GLN A 226 -10.13 20.90 -14.10
N ILE A 227 -10.45 19.77 -13.47
CA ILE A 227 -11.64 18.95 -13.73
C ILE A 227 -12.38 18.68 -12.41
N PRO A 228 -13.70 18.41 -12.46
CA PRO A 228 -14.44 18.05 -11.25
C PRO A 228 -13.91 16.75 -10.62
N LEU A 229 -13.72 16.76 -9.30
CA LEU A 229 -13.43 15.55 -8.54
C LEU A 229 -14.72 14.88 -8.06
N GLN A 230 -14.86 13.59 -8.34
CA GLN A 230 -15.89 12.70 -7.81
C GLN A 230 -15.26 11.73 -6.82
N VAL A 231 -15.68 11.81 -5.56
CA VAL A 231 -15.13 11.00 -4.47
C VAL A 231 -16.11 9.89 -4.11
N THR A 232 -15.62 8.66 -4.04
CA THR A 232 -16.41 7.49 -3.60
C THR A 232 -15.68 6.79 -2.46
N LEU A 233 -16.32 6.73 -1.28
CA LEU A 233 -15.87 5.87 -0.20
C LEU A 233 -16.43 4.46 -0.42
N LEU A 234 -15.55 3.47 -0.54
CA LEU A 234 -15.86 2.07 -0.82
C LEU A 234 -15.92 1.26 0.49
N ASN A 235 -16.92 0.39 0.58
CA ASN A 235 -17.03 -0.61 1.61
C ASN A 235 -16.01 -1.72 1.37
N SER A 236 -14.79 -1.48 1.84
CA SER A 236 -13.68 -2.42 1.79
C SER A 236 -12.76 -2.14 2.97
N SER A 237 -12.46 -3.18 3.75
CA SER A 237 -11.51 -3.14 4.86
C SER A 237 -10.05 -3.07 4.39
N GLU A 238 -9.78 -3.24 3.09
CA GLU A 238 -8.47 -3.01 2.49
C GLU A 238 -8.03 -1.57 2.71
N ILE A 239 -6.75 -1.39 3.03
CA ILE A 239 -6.16 -0.06 3.17
C ILE A 239 -5.66 0.36 1.79
N ASN A 240 -6.49 1.12 1.08
CA ASN A 240 -6.16 1.62 -0.23
C ASN A 240 -6.91 2.89 -0.59
N ALA A 241 -6.33 3.62 -1.53
CA ALA A 241 -6.97 4.66 -2.32
C ALA A 241 -6.52 4.48 -3.77
N PHE A 242 -7.30 4.98 -4.71
CA PHE A 242 -6.86 5.07 -6.11
C PHE A 242 -7.63 6.15 -6.84
N ALA A 243 -6.94 6.84 -7.74
CA ALA A 243 -7.55 7.71 -8.73
C ALA A 243 -7.71 7.02 -10.07
N LEU A 244 -8.81 7.33 -10.75
CA LEU A 244 -9.04 7.02 -12.15
C LEU A 244 -9.00 8.28 -13.00
N PRO A 245 -8.51 8.19 -14.26
CA PRO A 245 -8.44 9.33 -15.16
C PRO A 245 -9.77 10.08 -15.18
N GLY A 246 -9.71 11.41 -15.22
CA GLY A 246 -10.92 12.22 -15.30
C GLY A 246 -11.52 12.60 -13.95
N GLY A 247 -10.77 12.52 -12.84
CA GLY A 247 -11.17 13.07 -11.56
C GLY A 247 -12.06 12.12 -10.76
N PHE A 248 -11.82 10.82 -10.83
CA PHE A 248 -12.58 9.82 -10.06
C PHE A 248 -11.72 9.24 -8.96
N LEU A 249 -11.92 9.69 -7.73
CA LEU A 249 -11.18 9.25 -6.56
C LEU A 249 -11.96 8.22 -5.76
N PHE A 250 -11.33 7.08 -5.50
CA PHE A 250 -11.89 6.00 -4.69
C PHE A 250 -11.04 5.81 -3.44
N LEU A 251 -11.71 5.72 -2.31
CA LEU A 251 -11.09 5.54 -1.00
C LEU A 251 -11.73 4.33 -0.36
N ASN A 252 -10.95 3.37 0.14
CA ASN A 252 -11.52 2.29 0.93
C ASN A 252 -11.74 2.76 2.39
N HIS A 253 -12.79 2.30 3.06
CA HIS A 253 -12.96 2.64 4.48
C HIS A 253 -11.81 2.15 5.36
N GLY A 254 -11.08 1.11 4.93
CA GLY A 254 -9.90 0.60 5.64
C GLY A 254 -8.83 1.67 5.78
N LEU A 255 -8.64 2.50 4.74
CA LEU A 255 -7.74 3.65 4.78
C LEU A 255 -8.15 4.67 5.84
N LEU A 256 -9.43 5.02 5.90
CA LEU A 256 -9.97 5.95 6.90
C LEU A 256 -9.76 5.43 8.33
N LEU A 257 -9.91 4.12 8.54
CA LEU A 257 -9.71 3.49 9.85
C LEU A 257 -8.23 3.33 10.22
N GLU A 258 -7.33 3.18 9.26
CA GLU A 258 -5.90 3.04 9.54
C GLU A 258 -5.22 4.39 9.81
N ALA A 259 -5.58 5.45 9.06
CA ALA A 259 -4.97 6.78 9.23
C ALA A 259 -5.14 7.29 10.68
N GLN A 260 -4.03 7.65 11.35
CA GLN A 260 -4.03 8.06 12.74
C GLN A 260 -4.41 9.55 12.92
N THR A 261 -4.20 10.36 11.88
CA THR A 261 -4.54 11.79 11.87
C THR A 261 -5.21 12.19 10.57
N GLU A 262 -5.91 13.32 10.56
CA GLU A 262 -6.50 13.86 9.34
C GLU A 262 -5.43 14.22 8.30
N ALA A 263 -4.25 14.71 8.71
CA ALA A 263 -3.15 15.01 7.81
C ALA A 263 -2.60 13.77 7.10
N GLN A 264 -2.55 12.62 7.77
CA GLN A 264 -2.20 11.33 7.15
C GLN A 264 -3.21 10.94 6.06
N PHE A 265 -4.50 11.06 6.36
CA PHE A 265 -5.58 10.78 5.40
C PHE A 265 -5.57 11.74 4.22
N ALA A 266 -5.41 13.05 4.49
CA ALA A 266 -5.30 14.09 3.48
C ALA A 266 -4.06 13.91 2.59
N GLY A 267 -2.93 13.46 3.17
CA GLY A 267 -1.71 13.12 2.44
C GLY A 267 -1.93 12.08 1.36
N VAL A 268 -2.61 10.98 1.69
CA VAL A 268 -2.94 9.93 0.71
C VAL A 268 -3.89 10.45 -0.37
N ILE A 269 -4.92 11.22 0.01
CA ILE A 269 -5.83 11.83 -0.97
C ILE A 269 -5.08 12.74 -1.95
N ALA A 270 -4.17 13.58 -1.45
CA ALA A 270 -3.41 14.50 -2.29
C ALA A 270 -2.42 13.77 -3.22
N HIS A 271 -1.84 12.66 -2.75
CA HIS A 271 -1.02 11.78 -3.59
C HIS A 271 -1.84 11.23 -4.77
N GLU A 272 -3.01 10.63 -4.49
CA GLU A 272 -3.90 10.10 -5.53
C GLU A 272 -4.39 11.18 -6.49
N LEU A 273 -4.78 12.35 -5.95
CA LEU A 273 -5.19 13.50 -6.74
C LEU A 273 -4.07 13.94 -7.70
N SER A 274 -2.80 13.86 -7.27
CA SER A 274 -1.66 14.26 -8.09
C SER A 274 -1.45 13.35 -9.30
N HIS A 275 -1.87 12.07 -9.22
CA HIS A 275 -1.88 11.19 -10.39
C HIS A 275 -2.87 11.67 -11.47
N ASP A 276 -4.02 12.19 -11.08
CA ASP A 276 -5.00 12.78 -12.02
C ASP A 276 -4.51 14.12 -12.57
N VAL A 277 -3.99 14.99 -11.71
CA VAL A 277 -3.44 16.30 -12.13
C VAL A 277 -2.34 16.13 -13.17
N ALA A 278 -1.42 15.18 -12.95
CA ALA A 278 -0.32 14.87 -13.84
C ALA A 278 -0.66 13.85 -14.93
N ARG A 279 -1.96 13.50 -15.08
CA ARG A 279 -2.49 12.56 -16.08
C ARG A 279 -1.68 11.27 -16.17
N HIS A 280 -1.24 10.73 -15.04
CA HIS A 280 -0.33 9.57 -14.99
C HIS A 280 -0.95 8.33 -15.64
N GLY A 281 -2.25 8.07 -15.41
CA GLY A 281 -2.98 6.99 -16.07
C GLY A 281 -2.96 7.11 -17.59
N HIS A 282 -3.28 8.29 -18.13
CA HIS A 282 -3.23 8.56 -19.57
C HIS A 282 -1.83 8.46 -20.16
N ARG A 283 -0.81 9.05 -19.50
CA ARG A 283 0.58 8.99 -19.97
C ARG A 283 1.11 7.56 -19.96
N LEU A 284 0.70 6.75 -18.97
CA LEU A 284 0.98 5.32 -18.93
C LEU A 284 0.28 4.59 -20.08
N MET A 285 -1.01 4.86 -20.31
CA MET A 285 -1.77 4.31 -21.44
C MET A 285 -1.13 4.65 -22.78
N LYS A 286 -0.74 5.90 -23.03
CA LYS A 286 -0.04 6.31 -24.26
C LYS A 286 1.27 5.55 -24.48
N LYS A 287 2.06 5.38 -23.42
CA LYS A 287 3.32 4.62 -23.48
C LYS A 287 3.08 3.13 -23.73
N ALA A 288 2.03 2.56 -23.16
CA ALA A 288 1.61 1.19 -23.42
C ALA A 288 1.05 1.01 -24.84
N THR A 289 0.33 2.01 -25.37
CA THR A 289 -0.31 1.99 -26.70
C THR A 289 0.69 1.98 -27.86
N ILE A 290 1.94 2.45 -27.66
CA ILE A 290 3.04 2.25 -28.63
C ILE A 290 3.38 0.74 -28.79
N ALA A 291 2.92 -0.12 -27.88
CA ALA A 291 2.93 -1.57 -27.98
C ALA A 291 1.50 -2.17 -28.03
N SER A 292 0.88 -2.12 -29.22
CA SER A 292 -0.33 -2.84 -29.70
C SER A 292 -1.69 -2.72 -28.95
N LEU A 293 -2.54 -1.87 -29.54
CA LEU A 293 -3.99 -1.98 -29.84
C LEU A 293 -4.98 -2.40 -28.72
N ILE A 294 -5.70 -1.40 -28.21
CA ILE A 294 -7.16 -1.34 -27.90
C ILE A 294 -7.72 -2.27 -26.81
N TYR A 295 -7.12 -3.44 -26.53
CA TYR A 295 -7.51 -4.31 -25.42
C TYR A 295 -6.86 -3.94 -24.07
N GLN A 296 -5.97 -2.96 -24.05
CA GLN A 296 -5.14 -2.61 -22.88
C GLN A 296 -5.77 -1.58 -21.93
N ALA A 297 -6.82 -0.84 -22.32
CA ALA A 297 -7.41 0.18 -21.45
C ALA A 297 -8.03 -0.43 -20.18
N ALA A 298 -8.74 -1.57 -20.32
CA ALA A 298 -9.25 -2.33 -19.19
C ALA A 298 -8.13 -3.01 -18.37
N GLN A 299 -7.00 -3.35 -19.00
CA GLN A 299 -5.86 -4.03 -18.36
C GLN A 299 -4.97 -3.06 -17.56
N ILE A 300 -4.81 -1.82 -18.02
CA ILE A 300 -4.03 -0.79 -17.33
C ILE A 300 -4.81 -0.25 -16.14
N GLY A 301 -6.13 -0.08 -16.29
CA GLY A 301 -7.03 0.08 -15.15
C GLY A 301 -6.78 -1.03 -14.15
N ALA A 302 -6.95 -2.31 -14.53
CA ALA A 302 -6.73 -3.45 -13.63
C ALA A 302 -5.33 -3.46 -12.98
N LEU A 303 -4.25 -3.13 -13.69
CA LEU A 303 -2.90 -3.09 -13.13
C LEU A 303 -2.74 -2.00 -12.06
N ILE A 304 -3.28 -0.80 -12.32
CA ILE A 304 -3.35 0.31 -11.36
C ILE A 304 -4.26 -0.06 -10.18
N PHE A 305 -5.41 -0.73 -10.43
CA PHE A 305 -6.38 -1.09 -9.41
C PHE A 305 -5.96 -2.25 -8.51
N THR A 306 -5.21 -3.22 -9.02
CA THR A 306 -4.97 -4.48 -8.28
C THR A 306 -3.60 -4.55 -7.63
N GLY A 307 -2.70 -3.60 -7.93
CA GLY A 307 -1.30 -3.72 -7.54
C GLY A 307 -0.74 -5.09 -7.95
N GLY A 308 -0.98 -5.49 -9.19
CA GLY A 308 -0.52 -6.77 -9.71
C GLY A 308 -1.12 -8.06 -9.10
N VAL A 309 -2.07 -8.04 -8.15
CA VAL A 309 -2.75 -9.28 -7.70
C VAL A 309 -4.26 -9.12 -7.71
N VAL A 310 -4.85 -9.92 -8.56
CA VAL A 310 -6.28 -10.08 -8.73
C VAL A 310 -6.73 -11.22 -7.80
N GLY A 311 -7.78 -11.05 -6.99
CA GLY A 311 -8.19 -12.05 -5.98
C GLY A 311 -8.45 -13.45 -6.58
N ILE A 312 -8.31 -14.54 -5.82
CA ILE A 312 -8.23 -15.94 -6.30
C ILE A 312 -9.24 -16.29 -7.42
N GLY A 313 -10.52 -15.89 -7.32
CA GLY A 313 -11.51 -16.16 -8.38
C GLY A 313 -11.21 -15.44 -9.70
N THR A 314 -10.70 -14.23 -9.62
CA THR A 314 -10.29 -13.41 -10.76
C THR A 314 -8.82 -13.72 -11.16
N TYR A 315 -7.96 -14.20 -10.24
CA TYR A 315 -6.67 -14.85 -10.53
C TYR A 315 -6.89 -16.11 -11.37
N TYR A 316 -7.88 -16.97 -11.07
CA TYR A 316 -8.14 -18.14 -11.91
C TYR A 316 -8.62 -17.73 -13.32
N ALA A 317 -9.49 -16.73 -13.43
CA ALA A 317 -9.94 -16.19 -14.71
C ALA A 317 -8.81 -15.52 -15.52
N LEU A 318 -7.91 -14.80 -14.84
CA LEU A 318 -6.77 -14.14 -15.47
C LEU A 318 -5.59 -15.10 -15.72
N THR A 319 -5.19 -15.94 -14.78
CA THR A 319 -4.03 -16.84 -14.93
C THR A 319 -4.26 -17.92 -15.98
N TYR A 320 -5.45 -18.52 -16.07
CA TYR A 320 -5.73 -19.54 -17.09
C TYR A 320 -6.20 -18.94 -18.43
N GLY A 321 -6.75 -17.73 -18.43
CA GLY A 321 -7.03 -16.99 -19.67
C GLY A 321 -5.80 -16.30 -20.28
N PHE A 322 -4.79 -15.93 -19.48
CA PHE A 322 -3.70 -15.04 -19.90
C PHE A 322 -2.32 -15.70 -20.00
N GLN A 323 -2.12 -16.94 -19.52
CA GLN A 323 -0.87 -17.68 -19.79
C GLN A 323 -0.59 -17.87 -21.29
N GLY A 324 -1.60 -17.79 -22.16
CA GLY A 324 -1.44 -17.84 -23.61
C GLY A 324 -0.99 -16.54 -24.28
N LEU A 325 -0.83 -15.42 -23.55
CA LEU A 325 -0.67 -14.08 -24.14
C LEU A 325 0.66 -13.37 -23.86
N GLY A 326 1.60 -13.98 -23.12
CA GLY A 326 3.01 -13.53 -23.09
C GLY A 326 3.30 -12.10 -22.60
N LEU A 327 2.54 -11.57 -21.63
CA LEU A 327 2.74 -10.22 -21.13
C LEU A 327 3.97 -10.12 -20.18
N PHE A 328 5.03 -9.46 -20.62
CA PHE A 328 6.19 -9.08 -19.79
C PHE A 328 6.15 -7.57 -19.55
N LEU A 329 5.98 -7.13 -18.30
CA LEU A 329 6.11 -5.72 -17.94
C LEU A 329 7.55 -5.28 -18.21
N SER A 330 7.75 -4.30 -19.10
CA SER A 330 9.09 -3.84 -19.46
C SER A 330 9.74 -3.05 -18.31
N LEU A 331 11.07 -3.15 -18.17
CA LEU A 331 11.85 -2.33 -17.23
C LEU A 331 11.62 -0.82 -17.43
N GLN A 332 11.28 -0.41 -18.66
CA GLN A 332 10.96 0.97 -19.00
C GLN A 332 9.61 1.41 -18.41
N LEU A 333 8.59 0.55 -18.39
CA LEU A 333 7.32 0.82 -17.70
C LEU A 333 7.53 0.95 -16.18
N LEU A 334 8.40 0.12 -15.60
CA LEU A 334 8.78 0.22 -14.18
C LEU A 334 9.52 1.53 -13.87
N GLY A 335 10.45 1.97 -14.73
CA GLY A 335 11.12 3.27 -14.58
C GLY A 335 10.15 4.45 -14.65
N VAL A 336 9.20 4.40 -15.60
CA VAL A 336 8.15 5.42 -15.75
C VAL A 336 7.22 5.47 -14.53
N SER A 337 6.89 4.33 -13.94
CA SER A 337 6.09 4.28 -12.71
C SER A 337 6.79 4.99 -11.56
N ARG A 338 8.10 4.83 -11.40
CA ARG A 338 8.88 5.51 -10.34
C ARG A 338 8.87 7.03 -10.52
N ASP A 339 9.07 7.51 -11.75
CA ASP A 339 9.02 8.94 -12.05
C ASP A 339 7.64 9.53 -11.72
N TYR A 340 6.56 8.77 -11.96
CA TYR A 340 5.20 9.18 -11.62
C TYR A 340 4.95 9.22 -10.12
N GLU A 341 5.46 8.27 -9.34
CA GLU A 341 5.39 8.34 -7.87
C GLU A 341 6.14 9.57 -7.35
N LEU A 342 7.35 9.88 -7.85
CA LEU A 342 8.10 11.07 -7.39
C LEU A 342 7.42 12.38 -7.78
N GLU A 343 6.79 12.45 -8.97
CA GLU A 343 6.00 13.60 -9.39
C GLU A 343 4.71 13.74 -8.55
N ALA A 344 4.04 12.63 -8.24
CA ALA A 344 2.86 12.61 -7.37
C ALA A 344 3.18 12.98 -5.92
N ASP A 345 4.29 12.46 -5.36
CA ASP A 345 4.78 12.81 -4.02
C ASP A 345 5.04 14.32 -3.92
N GLN A 346 5.74 14.90 -4.92
CA GLN A 346 6.05 16.32 -4.94
C GLN A 346 4.78 17.18 -4.99
N LEU A 347 3.88 16.91 -5.93
CA LEU A 347 2.65 17.68 -6.11
C LEU A 347 1.70 17.49 -4.92
N GLY A 348 1.57 16.26 -4.41
CA GLY A 348 0.70 15.92 -3.29
C GLY A 348 1.07 16.69 -2.03
N LEU A 349 2.37 16.79 -1.72
CA LEU A 349 2.88 17.59 -0.60
C LEU A 349 2.57 19.08 -0.75
N GLN A 350 2.72 19.62 -1.96
CA GLN A 350 2.38 21.01 -2.25
C GLN A 350 0.88 21.25 -2.03
N TYR A 351 0.02 20.30 -2.41
CA TYR A 351 -1.43 20.42 -2.26
C TYR A 351 -1.89 20.29 -0.82
N VAL A 352 -1.35 19.35 -0.03
CA VAL A 352 -1.68 19.30 1.41
C VAL A 352 -1.17 20.52 2.16
N TRP A 353 0.03 21.02 1.81
CA TRP A 353 0.56 22.26 2.36
C TRP A 353 -0.35 23.45 2.03
N LYS A 354 -0.73 23.61 0.76
CA LYS A 354 -1.62 24.70 0.33
C LYS A 354 -3.01 24.60 0.95
N ALA A 355 -3.51 23.37 1.16
CA ALA A 355 -4.77 23.10 1.84
C ALA A 355 -4.71 23.30 3.37
N GLY A 356 -3.52 23.56 3.92
CA GLY A 356 -3.30 23.90 5.32
C GLY A 356 -3.03 22.70 6.24
N TYR A 357 -2.76 21.52 5.70
CA TYR A 357 -2.42 20.31 6.46
C TYR A 357 -0.92 20.19 6.72
N ASN A 358 -0.56 19.42 7.75
CA ASN A 358 0.83 19.03 8.01
C ASN A 358 1.35 18.12 6.88
N PRO A 359 2.35 18.56 6.08
CA PRO A 359 2.85 17.75 4.97
C PRO A 359 3.65 16.52 5.42
N GLU A 360 4.08 16.46 6.70
CA GLU A 360 4.73 15.28 7.25
C GLU A 360 3.79 14.07 7.37
N GLY A 361 2.47 14.30 7.43
CA GLY A 361 1.46 13.24 7.59
C GLY A 361 1.54 12.17 6.50
N PHE A 362 1.92 12.51 5.27
CA PHE A 362 2.09 11.49 4.22
C PHE A 362 3.25 10.52 4.53
N ILE A 363 4.39 11.01 5.02
CA ILE A 363 5.52 10.13 5.41
C ILE A 363 5.14 9.26 6.60
N GLU A 364 4.43 9.83 7.57
CA GLU A 364 3.99 9.09 8.76
C GLU A 364 3.08 7.94 8.37
N PHE A 365 2.07 8.21 7.53
CA PHE A 365 1.17 7.18 7.03
C PHE A 365 1.93 6.08 6.28
N PHE A 366 2.84 6.48 5.39
CA PHE A 366 3.67 5.56 4.65
C PHE A 366 4.55 4.68 5.57
N ASP A 367 5.15 5.26 6.61
CA ASP A 367 5.98 4.50 7.56
C ASP A 367 5.14 3.52 8.39
N ILE A 368 3.94 3.91 8.82
CA ILE A 368 2.97 3.02 9.50
C ILE A 368 2.69 1.81 8.61
N MET A 369 2.39 2.06 7.34
CA MET A 369 2.10 1.01 6.37
C MET A 369 3.32 0.10 6.13
N ALA A 370 4.52 0.67 6.02
CA ALA A 370 5.73 -0.06 5.66
C ALA A 370 6.33 -0.86 6.84
N SER A 371 6.06 -0.43 8.08
CA SER A 371 6.68 -0.98 9.29
C SER A 371 5.78 -1.95 10.06
N LYS A 372 4.47 -1.98 9.77
CA LYS A 372 3.53 -2.87 10.45
C LYS A 372 3.62 -4.29 9.90
N GLU A 373 3.85 -5.27 10.79
CA GLU A 373 4.06 -6.66 10.40
C GLU A 373 2.86 -7.21 9.62
N GLY A 374 3.14 -7.80 8.45
CA GLY A 374 2.11 -8.33 7.55
C GLY A 374 1.31 -7.30 6.76
N TYR A 375 1.52 -5.98 6.94
CA TYR A 375 0.80 -4.96 6.17
C TYR A 375 1.33 -4.85 4.74
N ALA A 376 2.64 -4.89 4.54
CA ALA A 376 3.25 -4.96 3.21
C ALA A 376 2.77 -6.18 2.39
N GLU A 377 2.47 -7.28 3.08
CA GLU A 377 1.92 -8.51 2.49
C GLU A 377 0.44 -8.38 2.14
N LYS A 378 -0.35 -7.77 3.04
CA LYS A 378 -1.82 -7.82 2.98
C LYS A 378 -2.44 -6.63 2.26
N THR A 379 -1.79 -5.48 2.26
CA THR A 379 -2.35 -4.25 1.70
C THR A 379 -2.03 -4.13 0.21
N SER A 380 -2.96 -3.62 -0.58
CA SER A 380 -2.68 -3.28 -1.98
C SER A 380 -1.83 -2.03 -2.15
N PHE A 381 -1.74 -1.19 -1.13
CA PHE A 381 -1.06 0.11 -1.17
C PHE A 381 0.38 0.04 -1.70
N PHE A 382 1.25 -0.83 -1.16
CA PHE A 382 2.64 -0.92 -1.66
C PHE A 382 2.79 -1.68 -2.97
N ARG A 383 1.75 -2.42 -3.36
CA ARG A 383 1.73 -3.07 -4.65
C ARG A 383 1.48 -2.06 -5.78
N THR A 384 0.75 -0.98 -5.50
CA THR A 384 0.52 0.13 -6.42
C THR A 384 1.55 1.26 -6.23
N HIS A 385 2.01 1.51 -5.01
CA HIS A 385 2.94 2.59 -4.64
C HIS A 385 4.17 2.05 -3.88
N PRO A 386 5.16 1.47 -4.57
CA PRO A 386 6.31 0.86 -3.92
C PRO A 386 7.14 1.86 -3.11
N ALA A 387 7.73 1.38 -2.02
CA ALA A 387 8.56 2.16 -1.14
C ALA A 387 10.03 2.17 -1.55
N PHE A 388 10.66 3.35 -1.66
CA PHE A 388 12.10 3.44 -1.92
C PHE A 388 12.72 4.75 -1.40
N TYR A 389 14.04 4.71 -1.21
CA TYR A 389 14.84 5.82 -0.66
C TYR A 389 14.57 7.17 -1.36
N ASP A 390 14.50 7.19 -2.69
CA ASP A 390 14.35 8.44 -3.44
C ASP A 390 13.02 9.14 -3.15
N ARG A 391 11.92 8.41 -2.88
CA ARG A 391 10.63 9.01 -2.48
C ARG A 391 10.78 9.77 -1.18
N ILE A 392 11.38 9.16 -0.16
CA ILE A 392 11.60 9.79 1.15
C ILE A 392 12.47 11.05 1.03
N VAL A 393 13.51 11.00 0.19
CA VAL A 393 14.35 12.17 -0.08
C VAL A 393 13.59 13.27 -0.79
N VAL A 394 12.80 12.95 -1.83
CA VAL A 394 11.99 13.94 -2.56
C VAL A 394 10.96 14.57 -1.64
N VAL A 395 10.28 13.76 -0.82
CA VAL A 395 9.28 14.25 0.13
C VAL A 395 9.91 15.20 1.14
N PHE A 396 11.00 14.82 1.80
CA PHE A 396 11.65 15.70 2.77
C PHE A 396 12.22 16.96 2.11
N ARG A 397 12.82 16.81 0.93
CA ARG A 397 13.31 17.95 0.14
C ARG A 397 12.18 18.94 -0.12
N GLU A 398 11.03 18.44 -0.54
CA GLU A 398 9.87 19.28 -0.85
C GLU A 398 9.35 19.98 0.42
N ILE A 399 9.21 19.26 1.54
CA ILE A 399 8.86 19.85 2.84
C ILE A 399 9.84 20.97 3.24
N SER A 400 11.14 20.78 2.98
CA SER A 400 12.18 21.77 3.28
C SER A 400 12.13 23.00 2.39
N PHE A 401 11.53 22.88 1.19
CA PHE A 401 11.42 23.95 0.21
C PHE A 401 10.11 24.74 0.31
N LEU A 402 9.09 24.14 0.93
CA LEU A 402 7.83 24.81 1.18
C LEU A 402 8.01 25.89 2.27
N PRO A 403 7.33 27.04 2.14
CA PRO A 403 7.32 28.04 3.20
C PRO A 403 6.78 27.43 4.51
N LYS A 404 7.40 27.78 5.64
CA LYS A 404 6.93 27.28 6.94
C LYS A 404 5.52 27.76 7.23
N GLN A 405 4.64 26.83 7.58
CA GLN A 405 3.29 27.13 8.03
C GLN A 405 3.24 27.01 9.57
N GLU A 406 2.98 28.12 10.26
CA GLU A 406 2.96 28.15 11.75
C GLU A 406 1.81 27.34 12.35
N GLN A 407 0.71 27.17 11.61
CA GLN A 407 -0.51 26.48 12.05
C GLN A 407 -0.93 25.46 10.98
N ALA A 408 -0.16 24.38 10.85
CA ALA A 408 -0.54 23.24 10.02
C ALA A 408 -1.53 22.35 10.78
N THR A 409 -2.62 21.96 10.12
CA THR A 409 -3.61 21.04 10.68
C THR A 409 -3.03 19.63 10.64
N ASP A 410 -2.77 19.06 11.81
CA ASP A 410 -2.35 17.67 11.93
C ASP A 410 -3.56 16.74 12.08
N ASN A 411 -4.42 17.02 13.07
CA ASN A 411 -5.63 16.26 13.32
C ASN A 411 -6.79 17.15 13.77
N THR A 412 -8.02 16.70 13.56
CA THR A 412 -9.22 17.40 14.03
C THR A 412 -10.10 16.49 14.87
N ARG A 413 -10.92 17.09 15.75
CA ARG A 413 -11.92 16.36 16.52
C ARG A 413 -12.98 15.72 15.61
N GLU A 414 -13.25 16.35 14.48
CA GLU A 414 -14.23 15.85 13.52
C GLU A 414 -13.73 14.55 12.87
N PHE A 415 -12.46 14.50 12.47
CA PHE A 415 -11.83 13.26 11.97
C PHE A 415 -11.98 12.10 12.96
N GLU A 416 -11.67 12.32 14.24
CA GLU A 416 -11.81 11.30 15.28
C GLU A 416 -13.26 10.82 15.45
N ASN A 417 -14.22 11.75 15.41
CA ASN A 417 -15.64 11.41 15.51
C ASN A 417 -16.10 10.56 14.30
N ILE A 418 -15.70 10.94 13.10
CA ILE A 418 -16.03 10.22 11.86
C ILE A 418 -15.36 8.86 11.85
N LYS A 419 -14.11 8.75 12.28
CA LYS A 419 -13.41 7.47 12.43
C LYS A 419 -14.09 6.56 13.44
N ALA A 420 -14.52 7.09 14.59
CA ALA A 420 -15.28 6.35 15.59
C ALA A 420 -16.65 5.88 15.06
N LYS A 421 -17.32 6.71 14.26
CA LYS A 421 -18.58 6.36 13.58
C LYS A 421 -18.36 5.26 12.54
N MET A 422 -17.33 5.40 11.70
CA MET A 422 -16.95 4.40 10.70
C MET A 422 -16.59 3.07 11.36
N LYS A 423 -15.93 3.07 12.53
CA LYS A 423 -15.63 1.84 13.26
C LYS A 423 -16.90 1.08 13.66
N LYS A 424 -17.92 1.79 14.18
CA LYS A 424 -19.21 1.18 14.52
C LYS A 424 -19.91 0.64 13.28
N LEU A 425 -19.93 1.42 12.19
CA LEU A 425 -20.51 0.97 10.93
C LEU A 425 -19.78 -0.27 10.40
N ASN A 426 -18.45 -0.33 10.49
CA ASN A 426 -17.66 -1.48 10.06
C ASN A 426 -18.02 -2.75 10.85
N GLU A 427 -18.30 -2.65 12.15
CA GLU A 427 -18.77 -3.80 12.96
C GLU A 427 -20.10 -4.37 12.44
N ASP A 428 -20.99 -3.54 11.90
CA ASP A 428 -22.25 -3.98 11.31
C ASP A 428 -22.07 -4.53 9.90
N LEU A 429 -21.22 -3.89 9.09
CA LEU A 429 -20.84 -4.37 7.75
C LEU A 429 -20.19 -5.76 7.81
N GLU A 430 -19.31 -6.00 8.79
CA GLU A 430 -18.68 -7.30 9.02
C GLU A 430 -19.70 -8.39 9.43
N LYS A 431 -20.78 -8.03 10.15
CA LYS A 431 -21.86 -8.98 10.46
C LYS A 431 -22.65 -9.34 9.21
N GLU A 432 -23.03 -8.34 8.41
CA GLU A 432 -23.74 -8.58 7.16
C GLU A 432 -22.92 -9.41 6.16
N GLU A 433 -21.61 -9.19 6.09
CA GLU A 433 -20.73 -9.93 5.20
C GLU A 433 -20.61 -11.41 5.60
N LYS A 434 -20.62 -11.72 6.91
CA LYS A 434 -20.68 -13.11 7.40
C LYS A 434 -21.93 -13.86 6.96
N ASP A 435 -23.05 -13.16 6.77
CA ASP A 435 -24.33 -13.75 6.39
C ASP A 435 -24.52 -13.85 4.86
N ARG A 436 -23.60 -13.32 4.05
CA ARG A 436 -23.71 -13.36 2.58
C ARG A 436 -23.32 -14.72 1.99
N PRO A 437 -24.08 -15.24 0.99
CA PRO A 437 -23.67 -16.41 0.24
C PRO A 437 -22.38 -16.16 -0.53
N THR A 438 -21.34 -16.95 -0.27
CA THR A 438 -20.07 -16.88 -0.99
C THR A 438 -20.08 -17.78 -2.23
N LEU A 439 -19.51 -17.31 -3.34
CA LEU A 439 -19.33 -18.14 -4.56
C LEU A 439 -18.42 -19.35 -4.30
N PHE A 440 -17.48 -19.21 -3.37
CA PHE A 440 -16.74 -20.31 -2.77
C PHE A 440 -17.51 -20.83 -1.57
N LYS A 441 -18.36 -21.83 -1.77
CA LYS A 441 -18.96 -22.57 -0.65
C LYS A 441 -17.82 -23.30 0.08
N ARG A 442 -17.45 -22.82 1.26
CA ARG A 442 -16.59 -23.58 2.17
C ARG A 442 -17.34 -24.83 2.61
N GLU A 443 -16.61 -25.93 2.76
CA GLU A 443 -17.16 -27.17 3.26
C GLU A 443 -17.70 -26.94 4.70
N PRO A 444 -18.99 -27.23 5.00
CA PRO A 444 -19.58 -26.85 6.28
C PRO A 444 -19.07 -27.71 7.45
N GLY A 445 -18.61 -27.11 8.56
CA GLY A 445 -18.20 -27.86 9.76
C GLY A 445 -16.70 -28.20 9.85
N CYS A 446 -15.86 -27.55 9.05
CA CYS A 446 -14.41 -27.73 9.14
C CYS A 446 -13.82 -27.16 10.46
N PRO A 447 -12.83 -27.82 11.09
CA PRO A 447 -12.15 -27.31 12.28
C PRO A 447 -11.46 -25.97 12.02
N GLY A 448 -11.49 -25.05 13.00
CA GLY A 448 -10.89 -23.72 12.85
C GLY A 448 -11.74 -22.73 12.05
N GLN A 449 -12.94 -23.14 11.62
CA GLN A 449 -13.97 -22.17 11.25
C GLN A 449 -14.23 -21.28 12.47
N PRO A 450 -14.24 -19.93 12.34
CA PRO A 450 -15.07 -19.20 13.25
C PRO A 450 -16.48 -19.80 13.11
N ASP A 451 -17.04 -20.31 14.21
CA ASP A 451 -18.48 -20.54 14.29
C ASP A 451 -19.17 -19.32 13.70
N LYS A 452 -20.38 -19.48 13.15
CA LYS A 452 -21.24 -18.33 12.82
C LYS A 452 -21.36 -17.43 14.07
N GLY A 453 -20.48 -16.44 14.21
CA GLY A 453 -20.26 -15.78 15.50
C GLY A 453 -18.88 -15.16 15.75
N THR A 454 -17.76 -15.72 15.28
CA THR A 454 -16.44 -15.13 15.61
C THR A 454 -15.89 -14.23 14.49
N PRO A 455 -15.47 -12.99 14.79
CA PRO A 455 -14.69 -12.19 13.83
C PRO A 455 -13.38 -12.90 13.50
N PRO A 456 -12.78 -12.67 12.33
CA PRO A 456 -11.39 -13.04 12.12
C PRO A 456 -10.57 -12.46 13.29
N PRO A 457 -9.59 -13.19 13.84
CA PRO A 457 -8.75 -12.64 14.89
C PRO A 457 -8.16 -11.32 14.38
N ALA A 458 -8.22 -10.28 15.22
CA ALA A 458 -7.48 -9.05 14.98
C ALA A 458 -6.04 -9.41 14.58
N PRO A 459 -5.43 -8.72 13.61
CA PRO A 459 -4.10 -9.07 13.13
C PRO A 459 -3.10 -8.95 14.28
N GLY A 460 -2.74 -10.10 14.86
CA GLY A 460 -1.96 -10.15 16.10
C GLY A 460 -1.91 -11.49 16.84
N ALA A 461 -2.48 -12.57 16.31
CA ALA A 461 -2.41 -13.87 16.97
C ALA A 461 -2.34 -15.06 15.99
N ALA A 462 -1.36 -15.07 15.09
CA ALA A 462 -0.79 -16.33 14.64
C ALA A 462 0.46 -16.59 15.49
N LEU A 463 0.25 -17.25 16.63
CA LEU A 463 1.34 -17.74 17.48
C LEU A 463 2.22 -18.67 16.65
N LEU A 464 3.41 -18.20 16.28
CA LEU A 464 4.55 -19.05 15.96
C LEU A 464 4.93 -19.83 17.23
N HIS A 465 4.25 -20.95 17.47
CA HIS A 465 4.71 -21.93 18.46
C HIS A 465 5.89 -22.70 17.86
N PHE A 466 7.11 -22.26 18.19
CA PHE A 466 8.30 -23.08 18.03
C PHE A 466 8.33 -24.12 19.14
N PRO A 467 8.52 -25.41 18.87
CA PRO A 467 8.86 -26.36 19.92
C PRO A 467 10.26 -26.03 20.44
N ALA A 468 10.39 -25.88 21.77
CA ALA A 468 11.68 -25.74 22.43
C ALA A 468 12.60 -26.93 22.11
N PRO A 469 13.92 -26.72 21.98
CA PRO A 469 14.84 -27.83 21.79
C PRO A 469 14.84 -28.70 23.05
N ALA A 470 14.57 -29.99 22.87
CA ALA A 470 14.79 -31.00 23.89
C ALA A 470 16.29 -31.03 24.22
N GLY A 471 16.62 -30.79 25.49
CA GLY A 471 17.99 -30.88 25.96
C GLY A 471 18.52 -32.31 25.88
N VAL A 472 19.77 -32.43 25.45
CA VAL A 472 20.84 -33.20 26.11
C VAL A 472 22.13 -32.40 25.94
#